data_AF-A0A1V4ZYI8-F1
#
_entry.id   AF-A0A1V4ZYI8-F1
#
_cell.length_a   1.000
_cell.length_b   1.000
_cell.length_c   1.000
_cell.angle_alpha   90.00
_cell.angle_beta   90.00
_cell.angle_gamma   90.00
#
_symmetry.space_group_name_H-M   'P 1'
#
loop_
_entity.id
_entity.type
_entity.pdbx_description
1 polymer ?
#
loop_
_entity_poly.entity_id
_entity_poly.type
_entity_poly.pdbx_seq_one_letter_code
_entity_poly.pdbx_strand_id
1 'polypeptide(L)'
;MQSRTGIIIILGLCIAAGIFIAGCTQQAAPAQPTALPTAGLANPASVSCVEKGGTVEIKKDASGGEYGMCNFPNGTSCEEWALFRGEGCKPGVELSATATVIGMPNPAAVYCGQVGGTSKILKNPDGSEYGMCAFANGTSCEEWALFRGEGCKAG
;
A
#
# COMPACT_ATOMS: atom_id res chain seq x y z
N MET A 1 -28.78 35.73 -53.38
CA MET A 1 -29.77 35.14 -52.46
C MET A 1 -30.72 34.29 -53.29
N GLN A 2 -30.93 33.01 -52.89
CA GLN A 2 -31.93 32.02 -53.37
C GLN A 2 -31.82 31.57 -54.85
N SER A 3 -32.00 30.30 -55.26
CA SER A 3 -32.47 29.06 -54.62
C SER A 3 -32.31 27.88 -55.62
N ARG A 4 -32.58 26.65 -55.16
CA ARG A 4 -32.94 25.39 -55.88
C ARG A 4 -31.77 24.42 -56.06
N THR A 5 -31.56 23.43 -55.20
CA THR A 5 -32.39 22.23 -54.93
C THR A 5 -32.68 21.42 -56.21
N GLY A 6 -32.14 20.20 -56.27
CA GLY A 6 -32.73 19.11 -57.06
C GLY A 6 -31.80 18.43 -58.05
N ILE A 7 -31.27 17.25 -57.65
CA ILE A 7 -31.46 15.98 -58.36
C ILE A 7 -31.20 16.02 -59.88
N ILE A 8 -30.06 15.51 -60.36
CA ILE A 8 -30.00 14.55 -61.48
C ILE A 8 -28.78 13.63 -61.28
N ILE A 9 -29.11 12.38 -60.95
CA ILE A 9 -28.32 11.15 -61.03
C ILE A 9 -27.96 10.88 -62.50
N ILE A 10 -26.81 10.28 -62.80
CA ILE A 10 -26.53 9.27 -63.88
C ILE A 10 -24.99 9.16 -63.99
N LEU A 11 -24.36 8.15 -63.38
CA LEU A 11 -23.99 6.84 -63.96
C LEU A 11 -23.15 6.96 -65.26
N GLY A 12 -21.90 6.46 -65.24
CA GLY A 12 -21.09 6.39 -66.46
C GLY A 12 -19.65 5.90 -66.28
N LEU A 13 -19.53 4.60 -65.98
CA LEU A 13 -18.32 3.79 -65.85
C LEU A 13 -17.44 3.84 -67.12
N CYS A 14 -16.15 4.15 -67.01
CA CYS A 14 -15.15 3.83 -68.05
C CYS A 14 -13.76 3.58 -67.43
N ILE A 15 -13.30 2.35 -67.67
CA ILE A 15 -12.07 1.68 -67.22
C ILE A 15 -10.89 2.17 -68.06
N ALA A 16 -9.72 2.40 -67.46
CA ALA A 16 -8.45 2.36 -68.18
C ALA A 16 -7.32 1.85 -67.27
N ALA A 17 -6.77 0.71 -67.66
CA ALA A 17 -5.67 0.00 -67.04
C ALA A 17 -4.34 0.79 -67.13
N GLY A 18 -3.54 0.71 -66.06
CA GLY A 18 -2.17 1.21 -66.03
C GLY A 18 -1.26 0.22 -65.30
N ILE A 19 -0.77 -0.79 -66.02
CA ILE A 19 0.38 -1.60 -65.60
C ILE A 19 1.61 -0.72 -65.77
N PHE A 20 2.22 -0.29 -64.67
CA PHE A 20 3.57 0.28 -64.65
C PHE A 20 4.48 -0.62 -63.84
N ILE A 21 5.43 -1.24 -64.54
CA ILE A 21 6.54 -2.01 -64.02
C ILE A 21 7.69 -1.01 -63.78
N ALA A 22 8.11 -0.82 -62.54
CA ALA A 22 9.33 -0.08 -62.21
C ALA A 22 9.98 -0.69 -60.97
N GLY A 23 11.25 -1.08 -61.12
CA GLY A 23 11.97 -2.00 -60.24
C GLY A 23 12.33 -1.46 -58.86
N CYS A 24 12.66 -2.40 -57.97
CA CYS A 24 13.19 -2.14 -56.64
C CYS A 24 14.58 -1.50 -56.72
N THR A 25 14.68 -0.22 -56.40
CA THR A 25 15.93 0.39 -55.93
C THR A 25 15.85 0.44 -54.41
N GLN A 26 16.70 -0.32 -53.74
CA GLN A 26 16.89 -0.23 -52.29
C GLN A 26 17.82 0.95 -52.03
N GLN A 27 17.24 2.12 -51.80
CA GLN A 27 17.95 3.27 -51.27
C GLN A 27 18.35 2.94 -49.82
N ALA A 28 19.65 2.77 -49.56
CA ALA A 28 20.14 2.66 -48.19
C ALA A 28 19.76 3.94 -47.43
N ALA A 29 18.98 3.79 -46.36
CA ALA A 29 18.63 4.89 -45.48
C ALA A 29 19.88 5.42 -44.76
N PRO A 30 20.01 6.74 -44.54
CA PRO A 30 21.07 7.29 -43.71
C PRO A 30 20.97 6.68 -42.31
N ALA A 31 22.10 6.29 -41.72
CA ALA A 31 22.16 5.82 -40.35
C ALA A 31 21.57 6.88 -39.41
N GLN A 32 20.48 6.53 -38.73
CA GLN A 32 19.81 7.40 -37.77
C GLN A 32 20.73 7.61 -36.55
N PRO A 33 20.87 8.84 -36.02
CA PRO A 33 21.61 9.09 -34.79
C PRO A 33 21.03 8.25 -33.66
N THR A 34 21.90 7.54 -32.93
CA THR A 34 21.53 6.77 -31.75
C THR A 34 20.89 7.72 -30.74
N ALA A 35 19.57 7.64 -30.57
CA ALA A 35 18.87 8.42 -29.56
C ALA A 35 19.47 8.06 -28.19
N LEU A 36 20.01 9.06 -27.48
CA LEU A 36 20.34 8.92 -26.07
C LEU A 36 19.09 8.44 -25.34
N PRO A 37 19.20 7.50 -24.38
CA PRO A 37 18.05 7.04 -23.63
C PRO A 37 17.47 8.23 -22.87
N THR A 38 16.35 8.75 -23.34
CA THR A 38 15.52 9.67 -22.58
C THR A 38 15.11 8.91 -21.33
N ALA A 39 15.68 9.28 -20.17
CA ALA A 39 15.19 8.78 -18.89
C ALA A 39 13.68 9.04 -18.88
N GLY A 40 12.89 7.95 -18.82
CA GLY A 40 11.45 8.03 -18.87
C GLY A 40 10.90 8.91 -17.75
N LEU A 41 9.63 9.33 -17.90
CA LEU A 41 8.93 10.02 -16.83
C LEU A 41 9.09 9.24 -15.52
N ALA A 42 9.43 9.92 -14.42
CA ALA A 42 9.63 9.27 -13.14
C ALA A 42 8.36 8.52 -12.70
N ASN A 43 8.52 7.33 -12.13
CA ASN A 43 7.42 6.56 -11.59
C ASN A 43 6.81 7.31 -10.38
N PRO A 44 5.52 7.69 -10.40
CA PRO A 44 4.88 8.42 -9.30
C PRO A 44 4.96 7.71 -7.95
N ALA A 45 4.88 6.37 -7.94
CA ALA A 45 4.99 5.59 -6.70
C ALA A 45 6.39 5.68 -6.11
N SER A 46 7.41 5.61 -6.97
CA SER A 46 8.81 5.78 -6.57
C SER A 46 9.12 7.18 -6.05
N VAL A 47 8.57 8.22 -6.70
CA VAL A 47 8.69 9.61 -6.22
C VAL A 47 8.05 9.76 -4.84
N SER A 48 6.81 9.27 -4.67
CA SER A 48 6.09 9.29 -3.40
C SER A 48 6.87 8.55 -2.29
N CYS A 49 7.53 7.44 -2.60
CA CYS A 49 8.39 6.74 -1.64
C CYS A 49 9.51 7.65 -1.10
N VAL A 50 10.24 8.31 -2.00
CA VAL A 50 11.35 9.20 -1.64
C VAL A 50 10.86 10.43 -0.86
N GLU A 51 9.74 11.02 -1.28
CA GLU A 51 9.11 12.14 -0.56
C GLU A 51 8.68 11.78 0.86
N LYS A 52 8.36 10.50 1.10
CA LYS A 52 8.01 9.97 2.42
C LYS A 52 9.23 9.53 3.24
N GLY A 53 10.44 9.81 2.76
CA GLY A 53 11.70 9.49 3.45
C GLY A 53 12.15 8.04 3.31
N GLY A 54 11.61 7.30 2.35
CA GLY A 54 12.05 5.95 2.01
C GLY A 54 13.03 5.91 0.84
N THR A 55 13.56 4.71 0.56
CA THR A 55 14.38 4.40 -0.61
C THR A 55 13.70 3.28 -1.40
N VAL A 56 13.65 3.41 -2.73
CA VAL A 56 13.05 2.40 -3.61
C VAL A 56 14.06 1.28 -3.91
N GLU A 57 13.62 0.04 -3.74
CA GLU A 57 14.31 -1.19 -4.15
C GLU A 57 13.43 -1.94 -5.15
N ILE A 58 13.95 -2.22 -6.35
CA ILE A 58 13.23 -3.05 -7.33
C ILE A 58 13.51 -4.52 -7.04
N LYS A 59 12.44 -5.30 -6.88
CA LYS A 59 12.48 -6.73 -6.58
C LYS A 59 11.77 -7.52 -7.67
N LYS A 60 12.11 -8.80 -7.78
CA LYS A 60 11.45 -9.74 -8.69
C LYS A 60 10.62 -10.76 -7.93
N ASP A 61 9.43 -11.06 -8.43
CA ASP A 61 8.62 -12.18 -7.97
C ASP A 61 9.13 -13.52 -8.55
N ALA A 62 8.50 -14.62 -8.15
CA ALA A 62 8.86 -15.97 -8.62
C ALA A 62 8.63 -16.18 -10.14
N SER A 63 7.80 -15.34 -10.76
CA SER A 63 7.53 -15.34 -12.20
C SER A 63 8.46 -14.37 -12.96
N GLY A 64 9.33 -13.64 -12.26
CA GLY A 64 10.25 -12.66 -12.83
C GLY A 64 9.66 -11.27 -13.03
N GLY A 65 8.43 -11.02 -12.56
CA GLY A 65 7.80 -9.71 -12.57
C GLY A 65 8.49 -8.76 -11.59
N GLU A 66 8.71 -7.51 -12.01
CA GLU A 66 9.35 -6.49 -11.18
C GLU A 66 8.31 -5.68 -10.38
N TYR A 67 8.60 -5.44 -9.11
CA TYR A 67 7.82 -4.56 -8.23
C TYR A 67 8.75 -3.72 -7.36
N GLY A 68 8.31 -2.52 -6.98
CA GLY A 68 9.08 -1.61 -6.13
C GLY A 68 8.73 -1.78 -4.65
N MET A 69 9.74 -1.89 -3.80
CA MET A 69 9.59 -1.78 -2.35
C MET A 69 10.18 -0.45 -1.88
N CYS A 70 9.40 0.29 -1.11
CA CYS A 70 9.81 1.46 -0.38
C CYS A 70 10.33 1.07 1.02
N ASN A 71 11.63 1.18 1.23
CA ASN A 71 12.33 0.85 2.48
C ASN A 71 12.57 2.11 3.32
N PHE A 72 12.17 2.12 4.59
CA PHE A 72 12.34 3.24 5.50
C PHE A 72 13.56 3.06 6.43
N PRO A 73 14.18 4.15 6.94
CA PRO A 73 15.35 4.08 7.82
C PRO A 73 15.12 3.31 9.13
N ASN A 74 13.86 3.21 9.57
CA ASN A 74 13.47 2.45 10.75
C ASN A 74 13.36 0.93 10.49
N GLY A 75 13.71 0.46 9.30
CA GLY A 75 13.68 -0.95 8.90
C GLY A 75 12.33 -1.44 8.38
N THR A 76 11.29 -0.60 8.36
CA THR A 76 10.00 -0.96 7.77
C THR A 76 10.04 -0.86 6.25
N SER A 77 9.21 -1.65 5.58
CA SER A 77 9.16 -1.69 4.13
C SER A 77 7.72 -1.88 3.64
N CYS A 78 7.44 -1.34 2.46
CA CYS A 78 6.13 -1.30 1.85
C CYS A 78 6.23 -1.46 0.34
N GLU A 79 5.28 -2.11 -0.32
CA GLU A 79 5.20 -2.03 -1.78
C GLU A 79 4.83 -0.60 -2.20
N GLU A 80 5.54 -0.04 -3.19
CA GLU A 80 5.50 1.39 -3.50
C GLU A 80 4.12 1.85 -4.01
N TRP A 81 3.40 1.01 -4.75
CA TRP A 81 2.07 1.32 -5.25
C TRP A 81 1.00 1.23 -4.16
N ALA A 82 1.11 0.27 -3.25
CA ALA A 82 0.28 0.17 -2.07
C ALA A 82 0.49 1.39 -1.15
N LEU A 83 1.73 1.85 -0.99
CA LEU A 83 2.05 3.09 -0.27
C LEU A 83 1.43 4.31 -0.97
N PHE A 84 1.58 4.41 -2.29
CA PHE A 84 1.05 5.51 -3.09
C PHE A 84 -0.49 5.61 -3.02
N ARG A 85 -1.18 4.46 -3.02
CA ARG A 85 -2.65 4.39 -2.94
C ARG A 85 -3.20 4.36 -1.50
N GLY A 86 -2.34 4.22 -0.49
CA GLY A 86 -2.75 4.08 0.91
C GLY A 86 -3.43 2.75 1.22
N GLU A 87 -3.10 1.69 0.48
CA GLU A 87 -3.67 0.34 0.63
C GLU A 87 -3.02 -0.41 1.78
N GLY A 88 -3.36 -0.02 3.02
CA GLY A 88 -2.93 -0.71 4.24
C GLY A 88 -1.44 -0.56 4.58
N CYS A 89 -0.62 -0.10 3.64
CA CYS A 89 0.75 0.31 3.86
C CYS A 89 0.80 1.79 4.31
N LYS A 90 1.55 2.05 5.39
CA LYS A 90 1.81 3.40 5.90
C LYS A 90 3.31 3.72 5.86
N PRO A 91 3.69 4.98 5.62
CA PRO A 91 5.09 5.35 5.63
C PRO A 91 5.70 5.17 7.01
N GLY A 92 6.90 4.56 7.06
CA GLY A 92 7.77 4.56 8.23
C GLY A 92 7.06 4.32 9.55
N VAL A 93 6.31 3.22 9.68
CA VAL A 93 5.68 2.90 10.97
C VAL A 93 6.80 2.75 11.99
N GLU A 94 6.83 3.63 12.98
CA GLU A 94 7.81 3.56 14.07
C GLU A 94 7.68 2.16 14.68
N LEU A 95 8.69 1.31 14.45
CA LEU A 95 8.81 0.05 15.18
C LEU A 95 9.06 0.45 16.63
N SER A 96 7.99 0.66 17.37
CA SER A 96 8.05 0.74 18.82
C SER A 96 8.68 -0.58 19.26
N ALA A 97 9.95 -0.53 19.67
CA ALA A 97 10.72 -1.68 20.14
C ALA A 97 10.12 -2.36 21.39
N THR A 98 8.95 -1.88 21.84
CA THR A 98 8.10 -2.43 22.90
C THR A 98 6.83 -3.14 22.41
N ALA A 99 6.56 -3.22 21.11
CA ALA A 99 5.35 -3.84 20.59
C ALA A 99 5.50 -5.35 20.41
N THR A 100 5.70 -6.08 21.51
CA THR A 100 5.20 -7.46 21.60
C THR A 100 3.69 -7.37 21.84
N VAL A 101 2.93 -6.97 20.82
CA VAL A 101 1.46 -7.18 20.85
C VAL A 101 1.21 -8.56 20.26
N ILE A 102 1.52 -9.59 21.05
CA ILE A 102 1.04 -10.95 20.78
C ILE A 102 -0.38 -11.01 21.37
N GLY A 103 -1.38 -10.98 20.49
CA GLY A 103 -2.77 -11.26 20.85
C GLY A 103 -3.66 -10.03 21.10
N MET A 104 -4.97 -10.30 21.08
CA MET A 104 -6.00 -9.34 21.45
C MET A 104 -5.82 -8.96 22.93
N PRO A 105 -5.78 -7.65 23.28
CA PRO A 105 -5.56 -7.24 24.66
C PRO A 105 -6.67 -7.78 25.57
N ASN A 106 -6.30 -8.23 26.77
CA ASN A 106 -7.27 -8.65 27.78
C ASN A 106 -8.16 -7.44 28.15
N PRO A 107 -9.48 -7.46 27.87
CA PRO A 107 -10.38 -6.34 28.19
C PRO A 107 -10.36 -5.96 29.68
N ALA A 108 -10.19 -6.93 30.57
CA ALA A 108 -10.15 -6.69 32.01
C ALA A 108 -8.86 -5.97 32.43
N ALA A 109 -7.72 -6.31 31.84
CA ALA A 109 -6.45 -5.62 32.08
C ALA A 109 -6.46 -4.19 31.51
N VAL A 110 -7.07 -4.00 30.33
CA VAL A 110 -7.28 -2.66 29.75
C VAL A 110 -8.17 -1.82 30.67
N TYR A 111 -9.28 -2.38 31.15
CA TYR A 111 -10.17 -1.71 32.08
C TYR A 111 -9.47 -1.35 33.39
N CYS A 112 -8.65 -2.24 33.93
CA CYS A 112 -7.82 -1.95 35.11
C CYS A 112 -6.98 -0.68 34.91
N GLY A 113 -6.28 -0.56 33.78
CA GLY A 113 -5.53 0.65 33.45
C GLY A 113 -6.43 1.90 33.30
N GLN A 114 -7.61 1.74 32.72
CA GLN A 114 -8.58 2.84 32.56
C GLN A 114 -9.12 3.36 33.89
N VAL A 115 -9.28 2.50 34.90
CA VAL A 115 -9.69 2.92 36.25
C VAL A 115 -8.51 3.31 37.16
N GLY A 116 -7.34 3.54 36.58
CA GLY A 116 -6.15 4.01 37.30
C GLY A 116 -5.43 2.93 38.11
N GLY A 117 -5.74 1.66 37.86
CA GLY A 117 -5.03 0.53 38.45
C GLY A 117 -3.86 0.04 37.59
N THR A 118 -3.08 -0.86 38.16
CA THR A 118 -2.00 -1.58 37.48
C THR A 118 -2.32 -3.08 37.47
N SER A 119 -2.36 -3.67 36.27
CA SER A 119 -2.56 -5.10 36.07
C SER A 119 -1.34 -5.90 36.54
N LYS A 120 -1.59 -6.99 37.29
CA LYS A 120 -0.58 -7.94 37.74
C LYS A 120 -1.07 -9.36 37.51
N ILE A 121 -0.28 -10.17 36.82
CA ILE A 121 -0.55 -11.60 36.68
C ILE A 121 0.04 -12.32 37.89
N LEU A 122 -0.81 -13.03 38.62
CA LEU A 122 -0.45 -13.87 39.76
C LEU A 122 -0.65 -15.34 39.40
N LYS A 123 0.11 -16.21 40.05
CA LYS A 123 0.06 -17.67 39.85
C LYS A 123 -0.52 -18.35 41.08
N ASN A 124 -1.49 -19.21 40.87
CA ASN A 124 -2.05 -20.10 41.87
C ASN A 124 -1.08 -21.26 42.16
N PRO A 125 -1.24 -21.96 43.31
CA PRO A 125 -0.42 -23.14 43.64
C PRO A 125 -0.50 -24.28 42.61
N ASP A 126 -1.61 -24.37 41.87
CA ASP A 126 -1.81 -25.34 40.78
C ASP A 126 -1.16 -24.91 39.45
N GLY A 127 -0.50 -23.75 39.43
CA GLY A 127 0.16 -23.17 38.25
C GLY A 127 -0.74 -22.36 37.33
N SER A 128 -2.06 -22.30 37.58
CA SER A 128 -2.97 -21.43 36.83
C SER A 128 -2.68 -19.96 37.14
N GLU A 129 -2.93 -19.07 36.17
CA GLU A 129 -2.66 -17.64 36.30
C GLU A 129 -3.96 -16.84 36.34
N TYR A 130 -3.99 -15.77 37.12
CA TYR A 130 -5.11 -14.83 37.21
C TYR A 130 -4.62 -13.39 37.29
N GLY A 131 -5.45 -12.45 36.83
CA GLY A 131 -5.14 -11.03 36.81
C GLY A 131 -5.66 -10.32 38.07
N MET A 132 -4.81 -9.50 38.68
CA MET A 132 -5.17 -8.60 39.77
C MET A 132 -4.88 -7.16 39.39
N CYS A 133 -5.90 -6.31 39.53
CA CYS A 133 -5.80 -4.87 39.41
C CYS A 133 -5.42 -4.27 40.76
N ALA A 134 -4.22 -3.68 40.87
CA ALA A 134 -3.75 -3.02 42.08
C ALA A 134 -3.88 -1.48 41.96
N PHE A 135 -4.38 -0.83 43.01
CA PHE A 135 -4.56 0.62 43.08
C PHE A 135 -3.51 1.30 43.97
N ALA A 136 -3.29 2.60 43.76
CA ALA A 136 -2.30 3.38 44.50
C ALA A 136 -2.62 3.51 46.01
N ASN A 137 -3.89 3.40 46.38
CA ASN A 137 -4.36 3.39 47.77
C ASN A 137 -4.08 2.04 48.49
N GLY A 138 -3.48 1.08 47.79
CA GLY A 138 -3.14 -0.25 48.32
C GLY A 138 -4.25 -1.31 48.19
N THR A 139 -5.46 -0.94 47.73
CA THR A 139 -6.50 -1.93 47.45
C THR A 139 -6.19 -2.71 46.17
N SER A 140 -6.77 -3.90 46.05
CA SER A 140 -6.67 -4.68 44.81
C SER A 140 -7.92 -5.49 44.55
N CYS A 141 -8.17 -5.74 43.26
CA CYS A 141 -9.33 -6.44 42.75
C CYS A 141 -8.90 -7.49 41.73
N GLU A 142 -9.61 -8.63 41.67
CA GLU A 142 -9.48 -9.52 40.52
C GLU A 142 -10.01 -8.79 39.27
N GLU A 143 -9.25 -8.83 38.18
CA GLU A 143 -9.48 -7.96 37.02
C GLU A 143 -10.84 -8.22 36.35
N TRP A 144 -11.24 -9.48 36.23
CA TRP A 144 -12.52 -9.84 35.63
C TRP A 144 -13.71 -9.49 36.51
N ALA A 145 -13.58 -9.64 37.83
CA ALA A 145 -14.57 -9.21 38.80
C ALA A 145 -14.74 -7.70 38.78
N LEU A 146 -13.65 -6.94 38.68
CA LEU A 146 -13.67 -5.50 38.49
C LEU A 146 -14.34 -5.11 37.16
N PHE A 147 -13.98 -5.78 36.06
CA PHE A 147 -14.55 -5.54 34.73
C PHE A 147 -16.06 -5.80 34.67
N ARG A 148 -16.54 -6.85 35.36
CA ARG A 148 -17.97 -7.20 35.43
C ARG A 148 -18.73 -6.48 36.55
N GLY A 149 -18.05 -5.72 37.41
CA GLY A 149 -18.65 -5.05 38.57
C GLY A 149 -19.12 -6.04 39.65
N GLU A 150 -18.53 -7.23 39.72
CA GLU A 150 -18.87 -8.30 40.64
C GLU A 150 -18.18 -8.07 41.99
N GLY A 151 -18.79 -7.24 42.84
CA GLY A 151 -18.36 -7.07 44.24
C GLY A 151 -17.01 -6.38 44.43
N CYS A 152 -16.27 -6.10 43.35
CA CYS A 152 -15.01 -5.38 43.37
C CYS A 152 -15.15 -4.00 42.70
N LYS A 153 -14.63 -2.97 43.36
CA LYS A 153 -14.74 -1.58 42.90
C LYS A 153 -13.36 -0.97 42.76
N ALA A 154 -13.22 -0.06 41.79
CA ALA A 154 -12.05 0.78 41.70
C ALA A 154 -11.85 1.55 43.02
N GLY A 155 -10.59 1.59 43.47
CA GLY A 155 -10.17 2.23 44.71
C GLY A 155 -10.20 3.75 44.68
#